data_AF-A0CU22-F1
#
_entry.id   AF-A0CU22-F1
#
_cell.length_a   1.000
_cell.length_b   1.000
_cell.length_c   1.000
_cell.angle_alpha   90.00
_cell.angle_beta   90.00
_cell.angle_gamma   90.00
#
_symmetry.space_group_name_H-M   'P 1'
#
loop_
_entity.id
_entity.type
_entity.pdbx_description
1 polymer ?
#
loop_
_entity_poly.entity_id
_entity_poly.type
_entity_poly.pdbx_seq_one_letter_code
_entity_poly.pdbx_strand_id
1 'polypeptide(L)'
;MQSTRSNSAQYRTCNSQYGQGWLLHQGQQQIKVNEAPVPTYAEIVRSMQDFKRAEKLIKNKLVAQQISLESQKKETEDQKQRRKIDNKVPPKPFPVKEDQYKKPPLGLNVGLPIYETSNMQYGQLNPTNFELIEKYYPRDAKFTSGFLGNTYKFDGLNTSVAFSKTHKALDEY
;
A
#
# COMPACT_ATOMS: atom_id res chain seq x y z
N MET A 1 68.66 -49.56 9.07
CA MET A 1 67.51 -50.04 9.85
C MET A 1 67.07 -48.93 10.79
N GLN A 2 65.76 -48.88 11.04
CA GLN A 2 65.01 -47.99 11.94
C GLN A 2 64.76 -46.55 11.44
N SER A 3 63.58 -45.95 11.56
CA SER A 3 62.17 -46.37 11.47
C SER A 3 61.41 -45.04 11.57
N THR A 4 60.65 -44.66 10.55
CA THR A 4 59.80 -43.46 10.56
C THR A 4 58.61 -43.71 11.47
N ARG A 5 58.60 -43.10 12.66
CA ARG A 5 57.39 -43.00 13.48
C ARG A 5 56.64 -41.71 13.16
N SER A 6 55.57 -41.85 12.39
CA SER A 6 54.47 -40.90 12.30
C SER A 6 53.85 -40.75 13.69
N ASN A 7 54.06 -39.62 14.35
CA ASN A 7 53.29 -39.26 15.53
C ASN A 7 51.99 -38.60 15.04
N SER A 8 50.89 -39.32 15.25
CA SER A 8 49.52 -38.86 15.11
C SER A 8 49.33 -37.50 15.81
N ALA A 9 48.50 -36.65 15.20
CA ALA A 9 48.09 -35.36 15.74
C ALA A 9 47.41 -35.54 17.12
N GLN A 10 48.22 -35.53 18.17
CA GLN A 10 47.77 -35.46 19.55
C GLN A 10 47.67 -33.99 19.92
N TYR A 11 46.43 -33.52 20.12
CA TYR A 11 46.12 -32.20 20.63
C TYR A 11 46.81 -31.99 21.98
N ARG A 12 48.02 -31.41 21.97
CA ARG A 12 48.64 -30.80 23.14
C ARG A 12 48.19 -29.35 23.17
N THR A 13 47.08 -29.08 23.84
CA THR A 13 46.71 -27.70 24.17
C THR A 13 47.57 -27.26 25.35
N CYS A 14 48.57 -26.41 25.09
CA CYS A 14 49.28 -25.72 26.16
C CYS A 14 48.49 -24.45 26.53
N ASN A 15 48.46 -24.06 27.81
CA ASN A 15 47.81 -22.82 28.24
C ASN A 15 48.33 -21.57 27.52
N SER A 16 49.52 -21.63 26.91
CA SER A 16 50.10 -20.59 26.06
C SER A 16 49.43 -20.43 24.69
N GLN A 17 48.52 -21.33 24.30
CA GLN A 17 47.81 -21.29 23.01
C GLN A 17 46.43 -20.61 23.10
N TYR A 18 45.95 -20.29 24.31
CA TYR A 18 44.77 -19.45 24.47
C TYR A 18 45.13 -18.01 24.05
N GLY A 19 44.56 -17.54 22.95
CA GLY A 19 44.73 -16.16 22.47
C GLY A 19 45.51 -16.00 21.16
N GLN A 20 45.90 -17.08 20.47
CA GLN A 20 46.37 -16.93 19.08
C GLN A 20 45.21 -16.42 18.21
N GLY A 21 45.29 -15.16 17.78
CA GLY A 21 44.30 -14.56 16.89
C GLY A 21 44.18 -15.34 15.59
N TRP A 22 42.98 -15.38 15.02
CA TRP A 22 42.63 -16.15 13.82
C TRP A 22 43.69 -15.98 12.71
N LEU A 23 44.48 -17.02 12.45
CA LEU A 23 45.48 -17.06 11.39
C LEU A 23 44.82 -17.61 10.12
N LEU A 24 44.94 -16.91 8.98
CA LEU A 24 44.61 -17.48 7.66
C LEU A 24 45.78 -18.34 7.14
N HIS A 25 45.54 -19.05 6.03
CA HIS A 25 46.40 -20.07 5.38
C HIS A 25 47.88 -19.71 5.13
N GLN A 26 48.34 -18.49 5.42
CA GLN A 26 49.73 -18.05 5.27
C GLN A 26 50.34 -17.49 6.58
N GLY A 27 49.74 -17.79 7.73
CA GLY A 27 50.33 -17.46 9.04
C GLY A 27 50.39 -15.96 9.37
N GLN A 28 49.73 -15.11 8.57
CA GLN A 28 49.63 -13.68 8.82
C GLN A 28 48.22 -13.30 9.26
N GLN A 29 48.14 -12.51 10.33
CA GLN A 29 46.90 -11.83 10.73
C GLN A 29 46.73 -10.61 9.81
N GLN A 30 45.71 -10.61 8.93
CA GLN A 30 45.46 -9.48 8.01
C GLN A 30 45.03 -8.21 8.75
N ILE A 31 44.44 -8.38 9.93
CA ILE A 31 43.94 -7.27 10.73
C ILE A 31 44.64 -7.37 12.08
N LYS A 32 45.48 -6.39 12.38
CA LYS A 32 45.98 -6.21 13.74
C LYS A 32 44.76 -5.86 14.59
N VAL A 33 44.28 -6.84 15.37
CA VAL A 33 43.08 -6.71 16.21
C VAL A 33 43.18 -5.51 17.16
N ASN A 34 44.41 -5.10 17.50
CA ASN A 34 44.68 -3.94 18.34
C ASN A 34 44.65 -2.58 17.60
N GLU A 35 44.78 -2.55 16.27
CA GLU A 35 44.82 -1.31 15.48
C GLU A 35 43.55 -1.05 14.67
N ALA A 36 42.71 -2.08 14.45
CA ALA A 36 41.44 -1.92 13.77
C ALA A 36 40.36 -1.47 14.77
N PRO A 37 39.69 -0.33 14.54
CA PRO A 37 38.53 0.05 15.35
C PRO A 37 37.43 -0.99 15.12
N VAL A 38 37.21 -1.85 16.11
CA VAL A 38 36.05 -2.76 16.10
C VAL A 38 34.81 -1.88 16.27
N PRO A 39 33.90 -1.86 15.29
CA PRO A 39 32.75 -0.96 15.35
C PRO A 39 31.89 -1.31 16.56
N THR A 40 31.43 -0.27 17.25
CA THR A 40 30.52 -0.47 18.37
C THR A 40 29.19 -1.03 17.87
N TYR A 41 28.45 -1.74 18.74
CA TYR A 41 27.12 -2.24 18.38
C TYR A 41 26.20 -1.13 17.84
N ALA A 42 26.33 0.09 18.38
CA ALA A 42 25.59 1.26 17.92
C ALA A 42 25.92 1.64 16.45
N GLU A 43 27.19 1.55 16.04
CA GLU A 43 27.62 1.81 14.65
C GLU A 43 27.11 0.73 13.69
N ILE A 44 27.09 -0.53 14.13
CA ILE A 44 26.53 -1.64 13.35
C ILE A 44 25.01 -1.44 13.16
N VAL A 45 24.29 -1.05 14.20
CA VAL A 45 22.85 -0.78 14.11
C VAL A 45 22.55 0.41 13.19
N ARG A 46 23.35 1.48 13.26
CA ARG A 46 23.22 2.64 12.36
C ARG A 46 23.47 2.26 10.90
N SER A 47 24.56 1.55 10.61
CA SER A 47 24.86 1.10 9.24
C SER A 47 23.80 0.15 8.67
N MET A 48 23.20 -0.70 9.51
CA MET A 48 22.05 -1.53 9.14
C MET A 48 20.80 -0.70 8.76
N GLN A 49 20.54 0.41 9.44
CA GLN A 49 19.42 1.30 9.10
C GLN A 49 19.64 1.96 7.74
N ASP A 50 20.86 2.43 7.47
CA ASP A 50 21.23 3.03 6.19
C ASP A 50 21.12 2.01 5.04
N PHE A 51 21.58 0.77 5.27
CA PHE A 51 21.44 -0.31 4.31
C PHE A 51 19.98 -0.62 3.99
N LYS A 52 19.11 -0.77 5.01
CA LYS A 52 17.67 -1.01 4.81
C LYS A 52 17.00 0.14 4.05
N ARG A 53 17.43 1.39 4.29
CA ARG A 53 16.93 2.56 3.56
C ARG A 53 17.35 2.53 2.09
N ALA A 54 18.60 2.21 1.81
CA ALA A 54 19.11 2.07 0.44
C ALA A 54 18.38 0.93 -0.31
N GLU A 55 18.21 -0.22 0.33
CA GLU A 55 17.48 -1.36 -0.22
C GLU A 55 16.03 -0.99 -0.58
N LYS A 56 15.33 -0.29 0.32
CA LYS A 56 13.97 0.21 0.09
C LYS A 56 13.91 1.16 -1.11
N LEU A 57 14.88 2.07 -1.25
CA LEU A 57 14.94 2.99 -2.39
C LEU A 57 15.14 2.25 -3.71
N ILE A 58 16.01 1.23 -3.74
CA ILE A 58 16.24 0.41 -4.93
C ILE A 58 14.99 -0.38 -5.30
N LYS A 59 14.33 -1.03 -4.33
CA LYS A 59 13.07 -1.76 -4.55
C LYS A 59 11.99 -0.84 -5.12
N ASN A 60 11.82 0.35 -4.55
CA ASN A 60 10.85 1.33 -5.03
C ASN A 60 11.14 1.76 -6.48
N LYS A 61 12.41 1.98 -6.84
CA LYS A 61 12.81 2.31 -8.21
C LYS A 61 12.50 1.17 -9.18
N LEU A 62 12.80 -0.08 -8.82
CA LEU A 62 12.52 -1.24 -9.65
C LEU A 62 11.02 -1.45 -9.88
N VAL A 63 10.21 -1.29 -8.82
CA VAL A 63 8.75 -1.37 -8.92
C VAL A 63 8.20 -0.27 -9.83
N ALA A 64 8.66 0.97 -9.68
CA ALA A 64 8.25 2.08 -10.53
C ALA A 64 8.63 1.85 -12.01
N GLN A 65 9.81 1.31 -12.28
CA GLN A 65 10.25 0.94 -13.63
C GLN A 65 9.38 -0.16 -14.22
N GLN A 66 9.07 -1.21 -13.44
CA GLN A 66 8.22 -2.30 -13.88
C GLN A 66 6.79 -1.83 -14.19
N ILE A 67 6.19 -1.00 -13.33
CA ILE A 67 4.86 -0.41 -13.57
C ILE A 67 4.86 0.47 -14.82
N SER A 68 5.93 1.25 -15.03
CA SER A 68 6.08 2.09 -16.22
C SER A 68 6.18 1.25 -17.50
N LEU A 69 6.91 0.14 -17.46
CA LEU A 69 7.03 -0.83 -18.56
C LEU A 69 5.70 -1.55 -18.84
N GLU A 70 4.96 -1.93 -17.80
CA GLU A 70 3.62 -2.52 -17.94
C GLU A 70 2.62 -1.53 -18.54
N SER A 71 2.71 -0.26 -18.18
CA SER A 71 1.88 0.81 -18.75
C SER A 71 2.19 1.07 -20.24
N GLN A 72 3.40 0.74 -20.70
CA GLN A 72 3.81 0.87 -22.11
C GLN A 72 3.44 -0.35 -22.96
N LYS A 73 3.17 -1.52 -22.36
CA LYS A 73 2.68 -2.69 -23.10
C LYS A 73 1.27 -2.39 -23.62
N LYS A 74 1.09 -2.40 -24.94
CA LYS A 74 -0.24 -2.30 -25.57
C LYS A 74 -1.13 -3.43 -25.05
N GLU A 75 -2.11 -3.09 -24.23
CA GLU A 75 -3.08 -4.04 -23.70
C GLU A 75 -3.86 -4.70 -24.85
N THR A 76 -3.92 -6.04 -24.82
CA THR A 76 -4.76 -6.85 -25.70
C THR A 76 -6.24 -6.50 -25.46
N GLU A 77 -7.06 -6.52 -26.51
CA GLU A 77 -8.50 -6.15 -26.43
C GLU A 77 -9.26 -6.94 -25.34
N ASP A 78 -8.90 -8.19 -25.11
CA ASP A 78 -9.49 -9.03 -24.06
C ASP A 78 -9.22 -8.52 -22.63
N GLN A 79 -8.06 -7.91 -22.38
CA GLN A 79 -7.74 -7.32 -21.08
C GLN A 79 -8.53 -6.03 -20.84
N LYS A 80 -8.77 -5.24 -21.89
CA LYS A 80 -9.65 -4.06 -21.82
C LYS A 80 -11.09 -4.46 -21.54
N GLN A 81 -11.57 -5.55 -22.16
CA GLN A 81 -12.91 -6.08 -21.90
C GLN A 81 -13.06 -6.61 -20.47
N ARG A 82 -12.07 -7.34 -19.95
CA ARG A 82 -12.07 -7.79 -18.55
C ARG A 82 -12.12 -6.63 -17.56
N ARG A 83 -11.35 -5.56 -17.77
CA ARG A 83 -11.43 -4.35 -16.94
C ARG A 83 -12.79 -3.65 -17.03
N LYS A 84 -13.44 -3.67 -18.20
CA LYS A 84 -14.81 -3.13 -18.35
C LYS A 84 -15.84 -3.91 -17.54
N ILE A 85 -15.68 -5.24 -17.44
CA ILE A 85 -16.58 -6.12 -16.67
C ILE A 85 -16.31 -6.00 -15.17
N ASP A 86 -15.05 -5.81 -14.77
CA ASP A 86 -14.63 -5.67 -13.37
C ASP A 86 -14.79 -4.24 -12.81
N ASN A 87 -15.44 -3.33 -13.56
CA ASN A 87 -15.57 -1.94 -13.18
C ASN A 87 -16.53 -1.75 -11.99
N LYS A 88 -15.96 -1.86 -10.78
CA LYS A 88 -16.15 -0.87 -9.72
C LYS A 88 -16.15 0.52 -10.37
N VAL A 89 -17.16 1.32 -10.06
CA VAL A 89 -17.40 2.71 -10.53
C VAL A 89 -16.10 3.37 -11.04
N PRO A 90 -16.00 3.71 -12.34
CA PRO A 90 -14.76 4.24 -12.89
C PRO A 90 -14.36 5.52 -12.15
N PRO A 91 -13.08 5.65 -11.73
CA PRO A 91 -12.62 6.86 -11.06
C PRO A 91 -12.76 8.05 -11.99
N LYS A 92 -13.36 9.14 -11.49
CA LYS A 92 -13.42 10.41 -12.19
C LYS A 92 -12.38 11.36 -11.56
N PRO A 93 -11.78 12.29 -12.33
CA PRO A 93 -10.92 13.33 -11.75
C PRO A 93 -11.76 14.26 -10.87
N PHE A 94 -11.25 14.68 -9.72
CA PHE A 94 -12.00 15.57 -8.83
C PHE A 94 -12.45 16.83 -9.60
N PRO A 95 -13.72 17.27 -9.44
CA PRO A 95 -14.32 18.26 -10.35
C PRO A 95 -13.73 19.65 -10.24
N VAL A 96 -12.99 19.95 -9.17
CA VAL A 96 -12.45 21.28 -8.88
C VAL A 96 -10.93 21.22 -8.78
N LYS A 97 -10.25 22.12 -9.48
CA LYS A 97 -8.79 22.34 -9.35
C LYS A 97 -8.50 23.43 -8.32
N GLU A 98 -7.26 23.49 -7.81
CA GLU A 98 -6.81 24.50 -6.82
C GLU A 98 -7.18 25.93 -7.24
N ASP A 99 -6.87 26.30 -8.50
CA ASP A 99 -7.15 27.64 -9.04
C ASP A 99 -8.65 27.97 -9.18
N GLN A 100 -9.51 26.96 -9.13
CA GLN A 100 -10.95 27.10 -9.34
C GLN A 100 -11.72 27.21 -8.02
N TYR A 101 -11.05 27.07 -6.87
CA TYR A 101 -11.69 27.22 -5.58
C TYR A 101 -12.04 28.69 -5.31
N LYS A 102 -13.34 28.98 -5.22
CA LYS A 102 -13.84 30.31 -4.84
C LYS A 102 -14.18 30.32 -3.37
N LYS A 103 -13.46 31.13 -2.60
CA LYS A 103 -13.76 31.39 -1.20
C LYS A 103 -15.15 32.04 -1.08
N PRO A 104 -16.04 31.55 -0.20
CA PRO A 104 -17.31 32.20 0.05
C PRO A 104 -17.07 33.59 0.67
N PRO A 105 -17.90 34.60 0.34
CA PRO A 105 -17.81 35.89 1.00
C PRO A 105 -18.12 35.74 2.49
N LEU A 106 -17.39 36.49 3.32
CA LEU A 106 -17.65 36.54 4.76
C LEU A 106 -19.03 37.14 4.99
N GLY A 107 -19.85 36.48 5.82
CA GLY A 107 -21.19 36.97 6.16
C GLY A 107 -21.17 38.29 6.96
N LEU A 108 -20.07 38.58 7.64
CA LEU A 108 -19.84 39.82 8.39
C LEU A 108 -18.41 40.31 8.14
N ASN A 109 -18.26 41.46 7.50
CA ASN A 109 -16.96 42.11 7.31
C ASN A 109 -16.67 43.02 8.50
N VAL A 110 -15.98 42.48 9.51
CA VAL A 110 -15.71 43.23 10.74
C VAL A 110 -14.55 44.22 10.60
N GLY A 111 -13.76 44.13 9.51
CA GLY A 111 -12.74 45.11 9.09
C GLY A 111 -11.52 45.26 9.99
N LEU A 112 -11.71 45.18 11.31
CA LEU A 112 -10.71 45.28 12.35
C LEU A 112 -10.43 43.89 12.96
N PRO A 113 -9.15 43.48 13.07
CA PRO A 113 -8.78 42.17 13.61
C PRO A 113 -9.27 41.89 15.04
N ILE A 114 -9.44 42.94 15.85
CA ILE A 114 -9.92 42.82 17.25
C ILE A 114 -11.36 42.30 17.35
N TYR A 115 -12.13 42.38 16.27
CA TYR A 115 -13.49 41.87 16.22
C TYR A 115 -13.61 40.57 15.42
N GLU A 116 -12.49 39.95 15.04
CA GLU A 116 -12.51 38.63 14.45
C GLU A 116 -12.93 37.59 15.48
N THR A 117 -13.92 36.78 15.09
CA THR A 117 -14.34 35.61 15.88
C THR A 117 -13.69 34.36 15.30
N SER A 118 -13.51 33.32 16.12
CA SER A 118 -12.96 32.04 15.64
C SER A 118 -13.74 31.43 14.48
N ASN A 119 -15.06 31.67 14.43
CA ASN A 119 -15.92 31.19 13.36
C ASN A 119 -15.61 31.84 12.00
N MET A 120 -14.98 33.01 11.97
CA MET A 120 -14.60 33.67 10.72
C MET A 120 -13.46 32.97 10.01
N GLN A 121 -12.68 32.13 10.69
CA GLN A 121 -11.52 31.44 10.13
C GLN A 121 -11.91 30.26 9.22
N TYR A 122 -13.13 29.73 9.36
CA TYR A 122 -13.61 28.62 8.53
C TYR A 122 -13.75 29.03 7.06
N GLY A 123 -13.18 28.20 6.17
CA GLY A 123 -13.23 28.45 4.73
C GLY A 123 -12.42 29.66 4.26
N GLN A 124 -11.52 30.19 5.10
CA GLN A 124 -10.69 31.33 4.69
C GLN A 124 -9.53 30.96 3.77
N LEU A 125 -9.00 29.76 3.91
CA LEU A 125 -7.87 29.25 3.16
C LEU A 125 -8.38 28.45 1.96
N ASN A 126 -7.72 28.65 0.82
CA ASN A 126 -7.94 27.79 -0.34
C ASN A 126 -7.20 26.46 -0.11
N PRO A 127 -7.81 25.33 -0.49
CA PRO A 127 -7.16 24.04 -0.37
C PRO A 127 -5.96 23.97 -1.32
N THR A 128 -4.89 23.37 -0.84
CA THR A 128 -3.68 23.12 -1.65
C THR A 128 -3.85 21.86 -2.49
N ASN A 129 -3.05 21.72 -3.56
CA ASN A 129 -3.08 20.51 -4.40
C ASN A 129 -2.83 19.19 -3.63
N PHE A 130 -2.13 19.25 -2.49
CA PHE A 130 -1.88 18.08 -1.64
C PHE A 130 -3.12 17.63 -0.85
N GLU A 131 -4.05 18.55 -0.58
CA GLU A 131 -5.29 18.28 0.15
C GLU A 131 -6.40 17.81 -0.79
N LEU A 132 -6.33 18.18 -2.07
CA LEU A 132 -7.26 17.74 -3.10
C LEU A 132 -6.97 16.29 -3.50
N ILE A 133 -8.03 15.48 -3.51
CA ILE A 133 -7.95 14.12 -4.03
C ILE A 133 -7.82 14.12 -5.55
N GLU A 134 -6.92 13.32 -6.10
CA GLU A 134 -6.76 13.22 -7.56
C GLU A 134 -7.96 12.56 -8.24
N LYS A 135 -8.54 11.55 -7.58
CA LYS A 135 -9.62 10.70 -8.09
C LYS A 135 -10.76 10.63 -7.09
N TYR A 136 -11.99 10.79 -7.58
CA TYR A 136 -13.21 10.64 -6.81
C TYR A 136 -14.13 9.60 -7.44
N TYR A 137 -14.91 8.93 -6.59
CA TYR A 137 -15.80 7.83 -6.96
C TYR A 137 -17.24 8.22 -6.64
N PRO A 138 -17.92 8.99 -7.51
CA PRO A 138 -19.29 9.40 -7.24
C PRO A 138 -20.21 8.19 -7.27
N ARG A 139 -21.03 8.03 -6.22
CA ARG A 139 -22.17 7.13 -6.27
C ARG A 139 -23.32 7.86 -6.96
N ASP A 140 -23.76 7.33 -8.10
CA ASP A 140 -24.94 7.85 -8.78
C ASP A 140 -26.19 7.18 -8.20
N ALA A 141 -27.08 7.98 -7.61
CA ALA A 141 -28.34 7.51 -7.04
C ALA A 141 -29.49 7.53 -8.05
N LYS A 142 -29.26 7.85 -9.34
CA LYS A 142 -30.32 7.91 -10.36
C LYS A 142 -31.21 6.67 -10.40
N PHE A 143 -30.59 5.48 -10.40
CA PHE A 143 -31.34 4.22 -10.42
C PHE A 143 -32.23 4.09 -9.16
N THR A 144 -31.65 4.35 -7.98
CA THR A 144 -32.37 4.20 -6.72
C THR A 144 -33.42 5.29 -6.47
N SER A 145 -33.21 6.49 -7.03
CA SER A 145 -34.13 7.63 -6.89
C SER A 145 -35.46 7.44 -7.64
N GLY A 146 -35.50 6.52 -8.61
CA GLY A 146 -36.72 6.16 -9.32
C GLY A 146 -37.64 5.24 -8.51
N PHE A 147 -37.15 4.62 -7.44
CA PHE A 147 -38.03 3.84 -6.58
C PHE A 147 -38.86 4.80 -5.73
N LEU A 148 -40.18 4.64 -5.82
CA LEU A 148 -41.11 5.25 -4.90
C LEU A 148 -40.82 4.65 -3.52
N GLY A 149 -40.10 5.37 -2.67
CA GLY A 149 -39.55 4.91 -1.38
C GLY A 149 -40.58 4.53 -0.30
N ASN A 150 -41.81 4.20 -0.70
CA ASN A 150 -42.89 3.74 0.16
C ASN A 150 -43.02 2.22 0.10
N THR A 151 -43.67 1.65 1.12
CA THR A 151 -44.18 0.28 1.07
C THR A 151 -45.11 0.14 -0.14
N TYR A 152 -44.68 -0.63 -1.14
CA TYR A 152 -45.53 -0.98 -2.27
C TYR A 152 -46.77 -1.71 -1.73
N LYS A 153 -47.93 -1.07 -1.84
CA LYS A 153 -49.20 -1.72 -1.51
C LYS A 153 -49.54 -2.65 -2.66
N PHE A 154 -49.53 -3.95 -2.39
CA PHE A 154 -50.02 -4.94 -3.34
C PHE A 154 -51.54 -4.91 -3.33
N ASP A 155 -52.15 -4.30 -4.35
CA ASP A 155 -53.61 -4.22 -4.56
C ASP A 155 -54.10 -5.25 -5.61
N GLY A 156 -53.30 -6.30 -5.84
CA GLY A 156 -53.65 -7.37 -6.77
C GLY A 156 -54.57 -8.40 -6.12
N LEU A 157 -55.60 -8.85 -6.85
CA LEU A 157 -56.34 -10.05 -6.48
C LEU A 157 -55.50 -11.30 -6.79
N ASN A 158 -55.49 -12.27 -5.88
CA ASN A 158 -54.87 -13.56 -6.17
C ASN A 158 -55.79 -14.38 -7.10
N THR A 159 -55.42 -14.48 -8.37
CA THR A 159 -56.13 -15.28 -9.38
C THR A 159 -55.38 -16.56 -9.74
N SER A 160 -54.41 -17.00 -8.93
CA SER A 160 -53.68 -18.22 -9.20
C SER A 160 -54.62 -19.42 -9.12
N VAL A 161 -54.67 -20.25 -10.16
CA VAL A 161 -55.35 -21.54 -10.12
C VAL A 161 -54.55 -22.46 -9.19
N ALA A 162 -55.21 -23.01 -8.17
CA ALA A 162 -54.60 -23.97 -7.27
C ALA A 162 -54.65 -25.37 -7.89
N PHE A 163 -53.54 -25.79 -8.51
CA PHE A 163 -53.43 -27.14 -9.05
C PHE A 163 -53.32 -28.16 -7.91
N SER A 164 -54.16 -29.19 -8.00
CA SER A 164 -54.18 -30.30 -7.06
C SER A 164 -53.03 -31.27 -7.37
N LYS A 165 -52.26 -31.69 -6.35
CA LYS A 165 -51.23 -32.73 -6.54
C LYS A 165 -51.80 -34.14 -6.76
N THR A 166 -53.09 -34.34 -6.49
CA THR A 166 -53.74 -35.65 -6.48
C THR A 166 -54.82 -35.82 -7.54
N HIS A 167 -55.45 -34.74 -8.00
CA HIS A 167 -56.58 -34.79 -8.94
C HIS A 167 -56.27 -33.95 -10.18
N LYS A 168 -56.08 -34.62 -11.33
CA LYS A 168 -55.77 -33.99 -12.62
C LYS A 168 -56.97 -33.35 -13.34
N ALA A 169 -58.16 -33.42 -12.75
CA ALA A 169 -59.41 -33.04 -13.42
C ALA A 169 -59.52 -31.54 -13.76
N LEU A 170 -58.64 -30.71 -13.21
CA LEU A 170 -58.58 -29.26 -13.46
C LEU A 170 -57.24 -28.84 -14.10
N ASP A 171 -56.41 -29.79 -14.55
CA ASP A 171 -55.08 -29.53 -15.15
C ASP A 171 -55.14 -29.37 -16.69
N GLU A 172 -56.29 -29.59 -17.33
CA GLU A 172 -56.44 -29.68 -18.79
C GLU A 172 -56.88 -28.39 -19.50
N TYR A 173 -56.99 -27.26 -18.80
CA TYR A 173 -57.30 -25.94 -19.39
C TYR A 173 -56.13 -24.97 -19.30
#